data_AF-A0A3B8QA31-F1
#
_entry.id   AF-A0A3B8QA31-F1
#
_cell.length_a   1.000
_cell.length_b   1.000
_cell.length_c   1.000
_cell.angle_alpha   90.00
_cell.angle_beta   90.00
_cell.angle_gamma   90.00
#
_symmetry.space_group_name_H-M   'P 1'
#
loop_
_entity.id
_entity.type
_entity.pdbx_description
1 polymer ?
#
loop_
_entity_poly.entity_id
_entity_poly.type
_entity_poly.pdbx_seq_one_letter_code
_entity_poly.pdbx_strand_id
1 'polypeptide(L)'
;MPGVDGHSLDAADGEPEDSVYVDNTGKVGVGTTAPASQFHVVSRPNEGAPPRLQSTGSGRFNAGWDFYLGGTGKGYVGVPDLNAPIAPGEIVLFGGPGTKASLWAGGVRALTADTAGNVRIGANAELHATSGEENLRIVRGVVNAEGGIMEGAGFTVSVINNGDFNIRFNPPFASAPAVTVTPHM
;
A
#
# COMPACT_ATOMS: atom_id res chain seq x y z
N MET A 1 -25.27 -36.87 11.91
CA MET A 1 -25.12 -35.89 13.01
C MET A 1 -24.21 -34.80 12.48
N PRO A 2 -24.42 -33.52 12.79
CA PRO A 2 -23.46 -32.46 12.46
C PRO A 2 -22.16 -32.71 13.24
N GLY A 3 -21.00 -32.69 12.57
CA GLY A 3 -19.67 -32.91 13.15
C GLY A 3 -19.46 -34.34 13.66
N VAL A 4 -19.13 -35.29 12.77
CA VAL A 4 -18.91 -36.71 13.14
C VAL A 4 -17.45 -37.00 13.55
N ASP A 5 -16.56 -36.00 13.54
CA ASP A 5 -15.31 -36.06 14.29
C ASP A 5 -15.23 -34.91 15.32
N GLY A 6 -14.50 -35.14 16.41
CA GLY A 6 -14.57 -34.27 17.61
C GLY A 6 -14.00 -32.86 17.44
N HIS A 7 -13.56 -32.48 16.24
CA HIS A 7 -12.79 -31.25 16.01
C HIS A 7 -13.24 -30.46 14.77
N SER A 8 -14.41 -30.75 14.20
CA SER A 8 -14.93 -30.06 13.01
C SER A 8 -16.37 -29.54 13.14
N LEU A 9 -16.72 -28.57 12.29
CA LEU A 9 -18.07 -28.08 12.07
C LEU A 9 -18.39 -28.14 10.58
N ASP A 10 -19.47 -28.83 10.24
CA ASP A 10 -20.00 -28.93 8.87
C ASP A 10 -20.86 -27.72 8.50
N ALA A 11 -21.13 -27.54 7.21
CA ALA A 11 -22.15 -26.61 6.76
C ALA A 11 -23.55 -27.02 7.26
N ALA A 12 -24.50 -26.08 7.29
CA ALA A 12 -25.83 -26.30 7.88
C ALA A 12 -26.66 -27.36 7.15
N ASP A 13 -26.44 -27.55 5.84
CA ASP A 13 -27.03 -28.60 5.01
C ASP A 13 -26.15 -29.87 4.93
N GLY A 14 -25.05 -29.90 5.67
CA GLY A 14 -24.09 -31.01 5.73
C GLY A 14 -22.99 -30.95 4.68
N GLU A 15 -23.06 -30.03 3.71
CA GLU A 15 -22.09 -29.95 2.62
C GLU A 15 -21.65 -28.51 2.37
N PRO A 16 -20.34 -28.21 2.41
CA PRO A 16 -19.25 -29.15 2.65
C PRO A 16 -19.06 -29.49 4.14
N GLU A 17 -18.68 -30.75 4.39
CA GLU A 17 -18.12 -31.20 5.67
C GLU A 17 -16.85 -30.39 6.03
N ASP A 18 -16.51 -30.34 7.32
CA ASP A 18 -15.31 -29.69 7.86
C ASP A 18 -15.14 -28.23 7.41
N SER A 19 -16.24 -27.49 7.35
CA SER A 19 -16.24 -26.07 7.00
C SER A 19 -15.38 -25.23 7.95
N VAL A 20 -15.36 -25.60 9.23
CA VAL A 20 -14.37 -25.15 10.22
C VAL A 20 -13.71 -26.38 10.84
N TYR A 21 -12.38 -26.39 10.93
CA TYR A 21 -11.62 -27.55 11.39
C TYR A 21 -10.49 -27.14 12.34
N VAL A 22 -10.27 -27.93 13.40
CA VAL A 22 -9.11 -27.79 14.30
C VAL A 22 -8.20 -29.00 14.15
N ASP A 23 -6.95 -28.78 13.74
CA ASP A 23 -5.99 -29.87 13.56
C ASP A 23 -5.39 -30.39 14.88
N ASN A 24 -4.67 -31.51 14.83
CA ASN A 24 -4.00 -32.12 16.00
C ASN A 24 -2.92 -31.21 16.65
N THR A 25 -2.57 -30.08 16.02
CA THR A 25 -1.65 -29.08 16.55
C THR A 25 -2.36 -27.83 17.08
N GLY A 26 -3.70 -27.82 17.05
CA GLY A 26 -4.55 -26.75 17.56
C GLY A 26 -4.77 -25.58 16.59
N LYS A 27 -4.41 -25.71 15.30
CA LYS A 27 -4.63 -24.66 14.31
C LYS A 27 -6.06 -24.71 13.76
N VAL A 28 -6.63 -23.54 13.48
CA VAL A 28 -7.99 -23.41 12.94
C VAL A 28 -7.95 -23.17 11.43
N GLY A 29 -8.59 -24.06 10.68
CA GLY A 29 -8.88 -23.93 9.26
C GLY A 29 -10.33 -23.50 9.02
N VAL A 30 -10.57 -22.62 8.05
CA VAL A 30 -11.88 -22.33 7.48
C VAL A 30 -11.82 -22.62 6.00
N GLY A 31 -12.62 -23.58 5.53
CA GLY A 31 -12.55 -24.08 4.15
C GLY A 31 -11.35 -24.99 3.85
N THR A 32 -10.60 -25.42 4.87
CA THR A 32 -9.46 -26.33 4.75
C THR A 32 -9.25 -27.17 6.02
N THR A 33 -8.87 -28.44 5.85
CA THR A 33 -8.49 -29.36 6.95
C THR A 33 -6.97 -29.43 7.17
N ALA A 34 -6.18 -28.69 6.37
CA ALA A 34 -4.72 -28.63 6.47
C ALA A 34 -4.22 -27.19 6.71
N PRO A 35 -4.52 -26.58 7.87
CA PRO A 35 -4.12 -25.21 8.17
C PRO A 35 -2.58 -25.05 8.26
N ALA A 36 -2.03 -24.12 7.46
CA ALA A 36 -0.59 -23.84 7.46
C ALA A 36 -0.16 -23.01 8.69
N SER A 37 -1.02 -22.09 9.13
CA SER A 37 -0.84 -21.16 10.26
C SER A 37 -1.91 -21.36 11.33
N GLN A 38 -1.76 -20.70 12.49
CA GLN A 38 -2.73 -20.76 13.60
C GLN A 38 -4.18 -20.48 13.17
N PHE A 39 -4.35 -19.60 12.19
CA PHE A 39 -5.61 -19.40 11.50
C PHE A 39 -5.33 -19.39 9.99
N HIS A 40 -6.06 -20.20 9.23
CA HIS A 40 -5.92 -20.31 7.78
C HIS A 40 -7.31 -20.36 7.13
N VAL A 41 -7.63 -19.35 6.31
CA VAL A 41 -8.89 -19.30 5.56
C VAL A 41 -8.60 -19.53 4.09
N VAL A 42 -9.26 -20.52 3.50
CA VAL A 42 -9.17 -20.83 2.08
C VAL A 42 -10.55 -20.67 1.47
N SER A 43 -10.67 -19.76 0.51
CA SER A 43 -11.88 -19.67 -0.31
C SER A 43 -11.93 -20.83 -1.30
N ARG A 44 -13.07 -21.52 -1.36
CA ARG A 44 -13.31 -22.60 -2.32
C ARG A 44 -13.54 -22.04 -3.73
N PRO A 45 -13.37 -22.86 -4.79
CA PRO A 45 -13.70 -22.45 -6.15
C PRO A 45 -15.13 -21.94 -6.24
N ASN A 46 -15.34 -20.87 -7.01
CA ASN A 46 -16.64 -20.23 -7.23
C ASN A 46 -17.29 -19.59 -6.00
N GLU A 47 -16.56 -19.38 -4.90
CA GLU A 47 -17.02 -18.48 -3.84
C GLU A 47 -17.02 -17.02 -4.35
N GLY A 48 -18.20 -16.39 -4.34
CA GLY A 48 -18.40 -15.06 -4.93
C GLY A 48 -17.78 -13.90 -4.16
N ALA A 49 -17.28 -14.12 -2.93
CA ALA A 49 -16.65 -13.10 -2.11
C ALA A 49 -15.48 -13.67 -1.30
N PRO A 50 -14.40 -12.90 -1.10
CA PRO A 50 -13.29 -13.29 -0.23
C PRO A 50 -13.69 -13.22 1.25
N PRO A 51 -12.81 -13.68 2.17
CA PRO A 51 -12.99 -13.48 3.61
C PRO A 51 -13.24 -12.01 3.94
N ARG A 52 -14.21 -11.76 4.83
CA ARG A 52 -14.69 -10.41 5.14
C ARG A 52 -14.50 -10.10 6.61
N LEU A 53 -13.99 -8.90 6.87
CA LEU A 53 -14.15 -8.22 8.16
C LEU A 53 -15.14 -7.08 7.99
N GLN A 54 -16.17 -7.05 8.83
CA GLN A 54 -17.23 -6.06 8.76
C GLN A 54 -17.71 -5.74 10.17
N SER A 55 -18.03 -4.47 10.40
CA SER A 55 -18.74 -4.01 11.57
C SER A 55 -20.07 -3.39 11.19
N THR A 56 -21.09 -3.63 12.00
CA THR A 56 -22.36 -2.90 11.98
C THR A 56 -22.41 -1.78 13.03
N GLY A 57 -21.44 -1.72 13.95
CA GLY A 57 -21.33 -0.71 15.00
C GLY A 57 -20.36 0.44 14.67
N SER A 58 -20.56 1.57 15.32
CA SER A 58 -19.74 2.79 15.22
C SER A 58 -18.90 3.05 16.48
N GLY A 59 -17.83 3.83 16.35
CA GLY A 59 -17.02 4.42 17.41
C GLY A 59 -15.52 4.09 17.45
N ARG A 60 -14.99 3.15 16.63
CA ARG A 60 -13.58 2.68 16.65
C ARG A 60 -13.14 2.00 15.33
N PHE A 61 -12.03 1.25 15.40
CA PHE A 61 -11.45 0.37 14.38
C PHE A 61 -12.25 -0.94 14.21
N ASN A 62 -13.54 -0.84 13.92
CA ASN A 62 -14.43 -1.99 14.09
C ASN A 62 -14.32 -3.03 12.96
N ALA A 63 -13.72 -2.71 11.81
CA ALA A 63 -13.55 -3.64 10.69
C ALA A 63 -12.10 -3.65 10.18
N GLY A 64 -11.28 -4.54 10.74
CA GLY A 64 -9.88 -4.70 10.36
C GLY A 64 -9.10 -5.69 11.22
N TRP A 65 -7.80 -5.77 10.97
CA TRP A 65 -6.85 -6.60 11.72
C TRP A 65 -5.96 -5.74 12.58
N ASP A 66 -5.90 -6.04 13.89
CA ASP A 66 -4.94 -5.47 14.81
C ASP A 66 -3.68 -6.36 14.91
N PHE A 67 -2.52 -5.73 14.99
CA PHE A 67 -1.23 -6.39 15.09
C PHE A 67 -0.55 -6.02 16.40
N TYR A 68 -0.21 -7.02 17.22
CA TYR A 68 0.45 -6.86 18.51
C TYR A 68 1.80 -7.55 18.55
N LEU A 69 2.75 -7.00 19.32
CA LEU A 69 4.00 -7.65 19.69
C LEU A 69 4.21 -7.48 21.21
N GLY A 70 4.28 -8.60 21.93
CA GLY A 70 4.47 -8.58 23.39
C GLY A 70 3.37 -7.82 24.13
N GLY A 71 2.11 -7.93 23.68
CA GLY A 71 0.97 -7.20 24.27
C GLY A 71 0.88 -5.72 23.89
N THR A 72 1.83 -5.20 23.11
CA THR A 72 1.81 -3.81 22.61
C THR A 72 1.29 -3.76 21.18
N GLY A 73 0.29 -2.92 20.91
CA GLY A 73 -0.21 -2.67 19.56
C GLY A 73 0.86 -2.05 18.66
N LYS A 74 1.17 -2.70 17.54
CA LYS A 74 2.15 -2.28 16.53
C LYS A 74 1.52 -1.80 15.24
N GLY A 75 0.29 -2.18 14.95
CA GLY A 75 -0.40 -1.61 13.80
C GLY A 75 -1.82 -2.11 13.62
N TYR A 76 -2.46 -1.56 12.61
CA TYR A 76 -3.81 -1.92 12.19
C TYR A 76 -3.95 -1.78 10.68
N VAL A 77 -4.71 -2.70 10.06
CA VAL A 77 -5.19 -2.54 8.69
C VAL A 77 -6.69 -2.72 8.66
N GLY A 78 -7.41 -1.72 8.16
CA GLY A 78 -8.87 -1.79 8.05
C GLY A 78 -9.51 -0.42 7.82
N VAL A 79 -10.80 -0.33 8.12
CA VAL A 79 -11.61 0.89 7.93
C VAL A 79 -12.18 1.35 9.28
N PRO A 80 -11.72 2.48 9.82
CA PRO A 80 -12.39 3.12 10.95
C PRO A 80 -13.75 3.67 10.53
N ASP A 81 -14.70 3.74 11.45
CA ASP A 81 -15.97 4.40 11.17
C ASP A 81 -15.84 5.95 11.15
N LEU A 82 -16.91 6.64 10.75
CA LEU A 82 -16.94 8.10 10.63
C LEU A 82 -16.75 8.86 11.95
N ASN A 83 -16.97 8.22 13.10
CA ASN A 83 -16.75 8.81 14.42
C ASN A 83 -15.47 8.28 15.10
N ALA A 84 -14.64 7.51 14.40
CA ALA A 84 -13.41 7.00 14.97
C ALA A 84 -12.45 8.16 15.30
N PRO A 85 -11.69 8.05 16.41
CA PRO A 85 -10.77 9.12 16.85
C PRO A 85 -9.56 9.31 15.92
N ILE A 86 -9.30 8.34 15.03
CA ILE A 86 -8.19 8.35 14.09
C ILE A 86 -8.73 7.95 12.71
N ALA A 87 -8.38 8.75 11.69
CA ALA A 87 -8.66 8.50 10.27
C ALA A 87 -10.13 8.10 9.96
N PRO A 88 -11.13 8.87 10.43
CA PRO A 88 -12.53 8.57 10.18
C PRO A 88 -12.86 8.58 8.69
N GLY A 89 -13.48 7.51 8.20
CA GLY A 89 -13.89 7.39 6.79
C GLY A 89 -12.75 7.05 5.82
N GLU A 90 -11.56 6.70 6.31
CA GLU A 90 -10.42 6.31 5.48
C GLU A 90 -10.22 4.78 5.46
N ILE A 91 -9.49 4.28 4.46
CA ILE A 91 -8.79 2.99 4.58
C ILE A 91 -7.47 3.27 5.26
N VAL A 92 -7.16 2.52 6.31
CA VAL A 92 -6.01 2.76 7.16
C VAL A 92 -5.01 1.62 7.07
N LEU A 93 -3.75 1.98 6.82
CA LEU A 93 -2.57 1.20 7.17
C LEU A 93 -1.84 1.98 8.27
N PHE A 94 -1.97 1.53 9.52
CA PHE A 94 -1.52 2.26 10.69
C PHE A 94 -0.34 1.57 11.35
N GLY A 95 0.72 2.35 11.64
CA GLY A 95 1.77 1.97 12.58
C GLY A 95 1.47 2.54 13.96
N GLY A 96 1.49 1.71 14.99
CA GLY A 96 1.35 2.12 16.38
C GLY A 96 2.54 2.97 16.85
N PRO A 97 2.54 3.47 18.10
CA PRO A 97 3.61 4.31 18.63
C PRO A 97 5.01 3.72 18.37
N GLY A 98 5.88 4.54 17.76
CA GLY A 98 7.25 4.15 17.38
C GLY A 98 7.35 3.18 16.19
N THR A 99 6.25 2.86 15.51
CA THR A 99 6.22 1.88 14.43
C THR A 99 6.02 2.60 13.08
N LYS A 100 6.97 2.41 12.17
CA LYS A 100 6.88 2.91 10.78
C LYS A 100 5.99 2.00 9.95
N ALA A 101 5.32 2.56 8.95
CA ALA A 101 4.59 1.77 7.94
C ALA A 101 5.36 1.80 6.61
N SER A 102 5.72 0.63 6.09
CA SER A 102 6.57 0.50 4.91
C SER A 102 5.97 -0.44 3.87
N LEU A 103 6.19 -0.12 2.60
CA LEU A 103 5.94 -1.03 1.48
C LEU A 103 7.25 -1.65 1.03
N TRP A 104 7.28 -2.97 0.89
CA TRP A 104 8.45 -3.75 0.48
C TRP A 104 8.11 -4.61 -0.73
N ALA A 105 9.03 -4.68 -1.70
CA ALA A 105 8.90 -5.50 -2.89
C ALA A 105 10.25 -6.16 -3.20
N GLY A 106 10.24 -7.47 -3.46
CA GLY A 106 11.47 -8.22 -3.76
C GLY A 106 12.53 -8.17 -2.65
N GLY A 107 12.11 -8.02 -1.39
CA GLY A 107 13.03 -7.88 -0.24
C GLY A 107 13.63 -6.47 -0.06
N VAL A 108 13.23 -5.50 -0.87
CA VAL A 108 13.71 -4.11 -0.82
C VAL A 108 12.58 -3.18 -0.39
N ARG A 109 12.91 -2.14 0.40
CA ARG A 109 11.97 -1.10 0.81
C ARG A 109 11.71 -0.13 -0.33
N ALA A 110 10.44 0.07 -0.69
CA ALA A 110 10.03 1.00 -1.73
C ALA A 110 9.62 2.37 -1.16
N LEU A 111 8.79 2.37 -0.12
CA LEU A 111 8.25 3.58 0.51
C LEU A 111 8.09 3.38 2.01
N THR A 112 8.21 4.44 2.80
CA THR A 112 7.95 4.40 4.24
C THR A 112 7.35 5.70 4.73
N ALA A 113 6.21 5.63 5.41
CA ALA A 113 5.77 6.68 6.31
C ALA A 113 6.52 6.51 7.64
N ASP A 114 7.39 7.46 7.96
CA ASP A 114 8.15 7.43 9.21
C ASP A 114 7.40 8.09 10.38
N THR A 115 7.90 7.89 11.59
CA THR A 115 7.27 8.40 12.82
C THR A 115 7.46 9.89 13.03
N ALA A 116 8.20 10.57 12.15
CA ALA A 116 8.34 12.02 12.12
C ALA A 116 7.41 12.67 11.08
N GLY A 117 6.53 11.88 10.44
CA GLY A 117 5.56 12.36 9.45
C GLY A 117 6.13 12.49 8.03
N ASN A 118 7.33 11.98 7.77
CA ASN A 118 7.89 12.02 6.42
C ASN A 118 7.45 10.82 5.60
N VAL A 119 7.26 11.04 4.31
CA VAL A 119 7.30 9.96 3.31
C VAL A 119 8.74 9.81 2.84
N ARG A 120 9.29 8.62 3.05
CA ARG A 120 10.64 8.24 2.66
C ARG A 120 10.60 7.29 1.47
N ILE A 121 11.58 7.43 0.57
CA ILE A 121 11.83 6.55 -0.58
C ILE A 121 13.30 6.10 -0.58
N GLY A 122 13.64 5.14 -1.45
CA GLY A 122 14.96 4.52 -1.49
C GLY A 122 15.05 3.29 -0.58
N ALA A 123 15.99 2.39 -0.91
CA ALA A 123 16.09 1.06 -0.31
C ALA A 123 16.31 1.09 1.21
N ASN A 124 16.83 2.20 1.74
CA ASN A 124 17.10 2.41 3.16
C ASN A 124 16.20 3.49 3.78
N ALA A 125 15.17 3.98 3.08
CA ALA A 125 14.37 5.15 3.47
C ALA A 125 15.22 6.43 3.67
N GLU A 126 16.30 6.55 2.90
CA GLU A 126 17.29 7.61 2.99
C GLU A 126 16.82 8.90 2.31
N LEU A 127 15.96 8.81 1.30
CA LEU A 127 15.45 9.95 0.54
C LEU A 127 14.09 10.39 1.08
N HIS A 128 13.80 11.68 1.00
CA HIS A 128 12.47 12.23 1.29
C HIS A 128 11.70 12.40 -0.02
N ALA A 129 10.40 12.10 0.01
CA ALA A 129 9.51 12.53 -1.06
C ALA A 129 9.45 14.07 -1.07
N THR A 130 9.52 14.68 -2.24
CA THR A 130 9.30 16.12 -2.40
C THR A 130 7.83 16.47 -2.14
N SER A 131 7.58 17.57 -1.44
CA SER A 131 6.23 18.09 -1.16
C SER A 131 6.19 19.62 -1.34
N GLY A 132 5.00 20.18 -1.52
CA GLY A 132 4.72 21.61 -1.63
C GLY A 132 3.21 21.85 -1.46
N GLU A 133 2.78 23.11 -1.35
CA GLU A 133 1.34 23.46 -1.29
C GLU A 133 0.62 23.14 -2.61
N GLU A 134 1.36 23.14 -3.72
CA GLU A 134 0.85 22.83 -5.05
C GLU A 134 1.18 21.39 -5.46
N ASN A 135 0.35 20.81 -6.33
CA ASN A 135 0.70 19.57 -7.02
C ASN A 135 1.81 19.82 -8.05
N LEU A 136 3.05 19.47 -7.71
CA LEU A 136 4.21 19.71 -8.55
C LEU A 136 4.39 18.63 -9.62
N ARG A 137 4.58 19.05 -10.88
CA ARG A 137 5.15 18.21 -11.94
C ARG A 137 6.64 18.53 -12.06
N ILE A 138 7.50 17.54 -11.86
CA ILE A 138 8.95 17.74 -11.99
C ILE A 138 9.41 17.10 -13.30
N VAL A 139 10.01 17.91 -14.17
CA VAL A 139 10.69 17.45 -15.39
C VAL A 139 12.16 17.83 -15.27
N ARG A 140 13.04 16.88 -15.56
CA ARG A 140 14.49 17.07 -15.57
C ARG A 140 15.08 16.45 -16.82
N GLY A 141 16.16 17.02 -17.31
CA GLY A 141 16.86 16.46 -18.45
C GLY A 141 18.14 17.23 -18.79
N VAL A 142 18.86 16.68 -19.75
CA VAL A 142 20.10 17.26 -20.30
C VAL A 142 19.94 17.33 -21.81
N VAL A 143 20.32 18.47 -22.39
CA VAL A 143 20.21 18.74 -23.83
C VAL A 143 21.60 19.12 -24.34
N ASN A 144 22.03 18.53 -25.45
CA ASN A 144 23.31 18.86 -26.09
C ASN A 144 23.21 20.10 -27.00
N ALA A 145 24.33 20.55 -27.56
CA ALA A 145 24.39 21.73 -28.42
C ALA A 145 23.55 21.59 -29.70
N GLU A 146 23.38 20.37 -30.20
CA GLU A 146 22.57 20.04 -31.38
C GLU A 146 21.06 19.90 -31.07
N GLY A 147 20.64 20.09 -29.81
CA GLY A 147 19.24 19.95 -29.38
C GLY A 147 18.81 18.49 -29.12
N GLY A 148 19.74 17.54 -29.12
CA GLY A 148 19.51 16.17 -28.70
C GLY A 148 19.30 16.05 -27.19
N ILE A 149 18.29 15.28 -26.79
CA ILE A 149 18.02 14.97 -25.38
C ILE A 149 18.95 13.84 -24.96
N MET A 150 19.90 14.14 -24.07
CA MET A 150 20.84 13.15 -23.54
C MET A 150 20.26 12.37 -22.38
N GLU A 151 19.50 13.06 -21.51
CA GLU A 151 18.87 12.48 -20.32
C GLU A 151 17.49 13.10 -20.11
N GLY A 152 16.58 12.33 -19.52
CA GLY A 152 15.22 12.78 -19.19
C GLY A 152 14.18 12.50 -20.27
N ALA A 153 12.93 12.80 -19.94
CA ALA A 153 11.77 12.59 -20.80
C ALA A 153 10.66 13.60 -20.46
N GLY A 154 9.59 13.64 -21.27
CA GLY A 154 8.43 14.51 -21.03
C GLY A 154 8.56 15.93 -21.60
N PHE A 155 9.53 16.13 -22.49
CA PHE A 155 9.74 17.34 -23.28
C PHE A 155 10.38 17.01 -24.63
N THR A 156 10.25 17.93 -25.59
CA THR A 156 10.94 17.93 -26.88
C THR A 156 11.76 19.20 -27.01
N VAL A 157 12.79 19.18 -27.85
CA VAL A 157 13.70 20.30 -28.06
C VAL A 157 13.79 20.63 -29.55
N SER A 158 13.83 21.92 -29.88
CA SER A 158 14.34 22.38 -31.18
C SER A 158 15.35 23.50 -30.99
N VAL A 159 16.41 23.50 -31.80
CA VAL A 159 17.41 24.57 -31.80
C VAL A 159 16.86 25.77 -32.56
N ILE A 160 16.96 26.96 -31.97
CA ILE A 160 16.64 28.22 -32.64
C ILE A 160 17.93 28.83 -33.19
N ASN A 161 18.92 29.01 -32.30
CA ASN A 161 20.28 29.44 -32.62
C ASN A 161 21.28 28.68 -31.75
N ASN A 162 22.57 28.92 -31.96
CA ASN A 162 23.60 28.44 -31.06
C ASN A 162 23.36 28.96 -29.63
N GLY A 163 23.10 28.05 -28.68
CA GLY A 163 22.79 28.38 -27.29
C GLY A 163 21.31 28.73 -27.01
N ASP A 164 20.48 28.89 -28.04
CA ASP A 164 19.05 29.20 -27.91
C ASP A 164 18.21 27.98 -28.30
N PHE A 165 17.42 27.48 -27.35
CA PHE A 165 16.59 26.30 -27.53
C PHE A 165 15.13 26.60 -27.25
N ASN A 166 14.23 25.98 -28.02
CA ASN A 166 12.82 25.87 -27.68
C ASN A 166 12.58 24.52 -26.98
N ILE A 167 12.13 24.55 -25.74
CA ILE A 167 11.72 23.35 -25.00
C ILE A 167 10.20 23.32 -24.89
N ARG A 168 9.60 22.27 -25.43
CA ARG A 168 8.16 22.02 -25.35
C ARG A 168 7.88 20.81 -24.46
N PHE A 169 7.20 21.03 -23.34
CA PHE A 169 6.80 19.95 -22.45
C PHE A 169 5.61 19.16 -23.00
N ASN A 170 5.65 17.83 -22.87
CA ASN A 170 4.57 16.94 -23.26
C ASN A 170 4.39 15.82 -22.20
N PRO A 171 3.26 15.78 -21.45
CA PRO A 171 2.16 16.75 -21.47
C PRO A 171 2.59 18.16 -21.04
N PRO A 172 1.83 19.22 -21.41
CA PRO A 172 2.11 20.58 -20.95
C PRO A 172 1.89 20.70 -19.44
N PHE A 173 2.53 21.71 -18.84
CA PHE A 173 2.21 22.12 -17.47
C PHE A 173 0.82 22.77 -17.42
N ALA A 174 0.13 22.63 -16.29
CA ALA A 174 -1.20 23.21 -16.08
C ALA A 174 -1.17 24.75 -15.99
N SER A 175 -0.04 25.32 -15.61
CA SER A 175 0.25 26.76 -15.52
C SER A 175 1.69 27.03 -15.97
N ALA A 176 2.12 28.30 -15.95
CA ALA A 176 3.48 28.67 -16.33
C ALA A 176 4.52 27.97 -15.42
N PRO A 177 5.47 27.19 -15.97
CA PRO A 177 6.48 26.51 -15.16
C PRO A 177 7.58 27.47 -14.70
N ALA A 178 8.15 27.20 -13.53
CA ALA A 178 9.45 27.74 -13.14
C ALA A 178 10.56 26.86 -13.71
N VAL A 179 11.58 27.48 -14.32
CA VAL A 179 12.69 26.76 -14.95
C VAL A 179 14.01 27.26 -14.38
N THR A 180 14.88 26.33 -14.00
CA THR A 180 16.28 26.60 -13.69
C THR A 180 17.15 25.82 -14.67
N VAL A 181 18.06 26.51 -15.34
CA VAL A 181 19.01 25.91 -16.28
C VAL A 181 20.43 26.27 -15.88
N THR A 182 21.35 25.34 -16.11
CA THR A 182 22.80 25.56 -15.93
C THR A 182 23.51 25.08 -17.18
N PRO A 183 24.62 25.74 -17.62
CA PRO A 183 25.44 25.21 -18.69
C PRO A 183 25.90 23.79 -18.34
N HIS A 184 25.75 22.86 -19.29
CA HIS A 184 26.34 21.53 -19.17
C HIS A 184 27.81 21.64 -19.57
N MET A 185 28.73 21.20 -18.71
CA MET A 185 30.16 21.14 -19.03
C MET A 185 30.49 19.92 -19.90
#